data_AF-A0A2H9PUJ4-F1
#
_entry.id   AF-A0A2H9PUJ4-F1
#
_cell.length_a   1.000
_cell.length_b   1.000
_cell.length_c   1.000
_cell.angle_alpha   90.00
_cell.angle_beta   90.00
_cell.angle_gamma   90.00
#
_symmetry.space_group_name_H-M   'P 1'
#
loop_
_entity.id
_entity.type
_entity.pdbx_description
1 polymer ?
#
loop_
_entity_poly.entity_id
_entity_poly.type
_entity_poly.pdbx_seq_one_letter_code
_entity_poly.pdbx_strand_id
1 'polypeptide(L)'
;MVAKKDSPAPVTLKCGLEIHQQLDTGKLFCRCSGESFDTASIIVRRKLRGVAGETGKVDTAAAMETGRDRTFQYEGTPATCCEIELDEEPPAPMNAAALQVVLQVAAMLKARVVDEIFVMRKTVVDGSNTSGFQRTALVAMGGVLETSEGAVRIDSICLEEEAARIIEQKSDVVRYGLDRLGTPLIEIGTAPDIKSPEHAREVAEKLGLLIRSTGKAKRGIGSIRQDVNVSIPDGKRVEIKGAQELKAIPTLITNEMARQHSLSIIAKELAKRGALGVDATGVNGEEQRDTKKDEKKAGMQGELPTLMEVTSCFAGTECKVIHAS
;
A
#
# COMPACT_ATOMS: atom_id res chain seq x y z
N MET A 1 -36.89 -35.04 7.34
CA MET A 1 -36.18 -34.05 6.50
C MET A 1 -36.16 -32.74 7.24
N VAL A 2 -35.08 -32.45 7.98
CA VAL A 2 -34.94 -31.17 8.69
C VAL A 2 -34.49 -30.12 7.67
N ALA A 3 -35.30 -29.09 7.49
CA ALA A 3 -35.00 -27.96 6.62
C ALA A 3 -33.71 -27.28 7.08
N LYS A 4 -32.69 -27.21 6.19
CA LYS A 4 -31.53 -26.32 6.33
C LYS A 4 -32.06 -24.88 6.30
N LYS A 5 -32.30 -24.32 7.48
CA LYS A 5 -32.66 -22.91 7.65
C LYS A 5 -31.36 -22.11 7.68
N ASP A 6 -31.24 -21.20 6.70
CA ASP A 6 -30.38 -20.03 6.70
C ASP A 6 -28.86 -20.28 6.77
N SER A 7 -28.28 -20.85 5.70
CA SER A 7 -26.89 -20.50 5.36
C SER A 7 -26.88 -19.03 4.94
N PRO A 8 -26.08 -18.15 5.56
CA PRO A 8 -26.02 -16.74 5.17
C PRO A 8 -25.67 -16.64 3.69
N ALA A 9 -26.32 -15.72 2.98
CA ALA A 9 -26.02 -15.46 1.57
C ALA A 9 -24.50 -15.23 1.40
N PRO A 10 -23.87 -15.77 0.33
CA PRO A 10 -22.44 -15.62 0.14
C PRO A 10 -22.08 -14.13 0.14
N VAL A 11 -21.22 -13.74 1.07
CA VAL A 11 -20.76 -12.35 1.22
C VAL A 11 -20.02 -11.97 -0.05
N THR A 12 -20.54 -10.98 -0.79
CA THR A 12 -19.94 -10.53 -2.04
C THR A 12 -18.63 -9.78 -1.76
N LEU A 13 -17.49 -10.35 -2.15
CA LEU A 13 -16.20 -9.70 -2.03
C LEU A 13 -16.01 -8.64 -3.14
N LYS A 14 -15.53 -7.45 -2.76
CA LYS A 14 -14.88 -6.52 -3.68
C LYS A 14 -13.41 -6.41 -3.28
N CYS A 15 -12.53 -6.89 -4.13
CA CYS A 15 -11.10 -6.96 -3.87
C CYS A 15 -10.27 -6.44 -5.03
N GLY A 16 -9.21 -5.69 -4.73
CA GLY A 16 -8.20 -5.24 -5.68
C GLY A 16 -6.80 -5.39 -5.10
N LEU A 17 -5.79 -5.40 -5.95
CA LEU A 17 -4.38 -5.52 -5.58
C LEU A 17 -3.59 -4.34 -6.12
N GLU A 18 -2.60 -3.93 -5.35
CA GLU A 18 -1.55 -3.01 -5.76
C GLU A 18 -0.21 -3.73 -5.55
N ILE A 19 0.58 -3.86 -6.61
CA ILE A 19 1.86 -4.57 -6.58
C ILE A 19 2.97 -3.61 -6.95
N HIS A 20 3.97 -3.53 -6.08
CA HIS A 20 5.23 -2.84 -6.36
C HIS A 20 6.34 -3.86 -6.54
N GLN A 21 7.11 -3.76 -7.62
CA GLN A 21 8.25 -4.65 -7.87
C GLN A 21 9.47 -3.85 -8.31
N GLN A 22 10.59 -4.04 -7.62
CA GLN A 22 11.86 -3.40 -7.98
C GLN A 22 12.43 -4.02 -9.25
N LEU A 23 13.03 -3.17 -10.10
CA LEU A 23 13.67 -3.57 -11.34
C LEU A 23 15.20 -3.52 -11.23
N ASP A 24 15.86 -4.51 -11.80
CA ASP A 24 17.32 -4.66 -11.82
C ASP A 24 17.90 -4.00 -13.08
N THR A 25 17.87 -2.66 -13.10
CA THR A 25 18.29 -1.83 -14.24
C THR A 25 19.20 -0.66 -13.86
N GLY A 26 19.69 -0.63 -12.62
CA GLY A 26 20.29 0.58 -12.01
C GLY A 26 19.22 1.56 -11.53
N LYS A 27 19.61 2.73 -11.02
CA LYS A 27 18.65 3.74 -10.53
C LYS A 27 17.91 4.45 -11.67
N LEU A 28 16.74 5.02 -11.35
CA LEU A 28 15.78 5.54 -12.32
C LEU A 28 16.19 6.90 -12.91
N PHE A 29 16.79 7.77 -12.12
CA PHE A 29 17.12 9.15 -12.51
C PHE A 29 18.58 9.53 -12.26
N CYS A 30 19.46 8.54 -12.07
CA CYS A 30 20.91 8.73 -11.96
C CYS A 30 21.65 7.47 -12.43
N ARG A 31 22.98 7.47 -12.32
CA ARG A 31 23.86 6.36 -12.74
C ARG A 31 24.46 5.55 -11.59
N CYS A 32 24.03 5.79 -10.35
CA CYS A 32 24.55 5.09 -9.17
C CYS A 32 24.08 3.63 -9.11
N SER A 33 24.86 2.83 -8.38
CA SER A 33 24.52 1.45 -8.03
C SER A 33 23.39 1.42 -7.01
N GLY A 34 22.49 0.44 -7.15
CA GLY A 34 21.44 0.10 -6.18
C GLY A 34 21.81 -1.06 -5.26
N GLU A 35 23.12 -1.36 -5.14
CA GLU A 35 23.66 -2.39 -4.26
C GLU A 35 23.73 -1.89 -2.81
N SER A 36 23.45 -2.79 -1.86
CA SER A 36 23.54 -2.47 -0.44
C SER A 36 24.99 -2.28 0.00
N PHE A 37 25.19 -1.42 0.99
CA PHE A 37 26.47 -1.24 1.68
C PHE A 37 26.31 -1.46 3.19
N ASP A 38 27.42 -1.80 3.83
CA ASP A 38 27.52 -1.96 5.29
C ASP A 38 28.10 -0.73 5.98
N THR A 39 29.10 -0.09 5.36
CA THR A 39 29.77 1.11 5.92
C THR A 39 29.55 2.30 5.01
N ALA A 40 28.98 3.36 5.57
CA ALA A 40 28.79 4.63 4.88
C ALA A 40 30.08 5.46 4.87
N SER A 41 30.37 6.11 3.74
CA SER A 41 31.45 7.10 3.61
C SER A 41 30.92 8.50 3.33
N ILE A 42 29.64 8.62 2.97
CA ILE A 42 28.92 9.88 2.80
C ILE A 42 27.80 9.91 3.84
N ILE A 43 27.74 10.99 4.63
CA ILE A 43 26.71 11.20 5.64
C ILE A 43 26.23 12.66 5.54
N VAL A 44 24.93 12.84 5.30
CA VAL A 44 24.29 14.16 5.22
C VAL A 44 23.11 14.21 6.17
N ARG A 45 22.89 15.34 6.83
CA ARG A 45 21.73 15.55 7.70
C ARG A 45 20.82 16.62 7.12
N ARG A 46 19.51 16.35 7.09
CA ARG A 46 18.49 17.29 6.61
C ARG A 46 17.28 17.32 7.55
N LYS A 47 16.48 18.37 7.38
CA LYS A 47 15.12 18.48 7.90
C LYS A 47 14.20 18.81 6.74
N LEU A 48 13.13 18.05 6.56
CA LEU A 48 12.08 18.39 5.61
C LEU A 48 11.12 19.39 6.24
N ARG A 49 10.52 20.26 5.43
CA ARG A 49 9.52 21.23 5.85
C ARG A 49 8.28 21.08 4.99
N GLY A 50 7.11 21.01 5.64
CA GLY A 50 5.84 21.08 4.94
C GLY A 50 5.70 22.43 4.24
N VAL A 51 5.35 22.40 2.95
CA VAL A 51 5.09 23.61 2.14
C VAL A 51 3.59 23.76 1.96
N ALA A 52 3.09 24.99 2.04
CA ALA A 52 1.70 25.29 1.78
C ALA A 52 1.37 25.08 0.29
N GLY A 53 0.21 24.49 -0.01
CA GLY A 53 -0.30 24.43 -1.37
C GLY A 53 -0.69 25.81 -1.90
N GLU A 54 -1.14 25.88 -3.15
CA GLU A 54 -1.55 27.13 -3.82
C GLU A 54 -2.64 27.90 -3.04
N THR A 55 -3.45 27.19 -2.26
CA THR A 55 -4.50 27.75 -1.40
C THR A 55 -3.96 28.37 -0.10
N GLY A 56 -2.64 28.33 0.13
CA GLY A 56 -1.99 28.77 1.36
C GLY A 56 -2.15 27.82 2.54
N LYS A 57 -2.88 26.70 2.37
CA LYS A 57 -3.03 25.67 3.41
C LYS A 57 -1.93 24.62 3.27
N VAL A 58 -1.29 24.30 4.39
CA VAL A 58 -0.36 23.18 4.50
C VAL A 58 -1.18 21.90 4.69
N ASP A 59 -0.77 20.82 4.02
CA ASP A 59 -1.34 19.50 4.24
C ASP A 59 -1.23 19.10 5.73
N THR A 60 -2.30 18.57 6.30
CA THR A 60 -2.37 18.25 7.73
C THR A 60 -1.33 17.22 8.14
N ALA A 61 -1.04 16.23 7.29
CA ALA A 61 -0.01 15.22 7.57
C ALA A 61 1.39 15.82 7.48
N ALA A 62 1.65 16.67 6.49
CA ALA A 62 2.90 17.41 6.36
C ALA A 62 3.15 18.34 7.57
N ALA A 63 2.11 19.03 8.04
CA ALA A 63 2.16 19.88 9.23
C ALA A 63 2.45 19.07 10.50
N MET A 64 1.78 17.92 10.68
CA MET A 64 2.04 17.02 11.81
C MET A 64 3.47 16.48 11.82
N GLU A 65 3.99 16.03 10.68
CA GLU A 65 5.35 15.49 10.61
C GLU A 65 6.40 16.59 10.79
N THR A 66 6.18 17.79 10.24
CA THR A 66 7.03 18.97 10.51
C THR A 66 7.03 19.31 12.00
N GLY A 67 5.88 19.20 12.68
CA GLY A 67 5.75 19.42 14.12
C GLY A 67 6.52 18.43 14.99
N ARG A 68 6.91 17.26 14.47
CA ARG A 68 7.75 16.29 15.18
C ARG A 68 9.24 16.66 15.20
N ASP A 69 9.64 17.68 14.42
CA ASP A 69 11.00 18.22 14.33
C ASP A 69 12.12 17.17 14.16
N ARG A 70 11.85 16.11 13.41
CA ARG A 70 12.80 15.02 13.17
C ARG A 70 13.94 15.46 12.29
N THR A 71 15.15 14.98 12.61
CA THR A 71 16.32 15.10 11.74
C THR A 71 16.51 13.81 10.96
N PHE A 72 16.68 13.92 9.65
CA PHE A 72 16.95 12.80 8.77
C PHE A 72 18.43 12.73 8.48
N GLN A 73 19.08 11.61 8.80
CA GLN A 73 20.46 11.33 8.44
C GLN A 73 20.47 10.37 7.26
N TYR A 74 21.05 10.81 6.14
CA TYR A 74 21.19 10.03 4.93
C TYR A 74 22.62 9.51 4.81
N GLU A 75 22.75 8.24 4.50
CA GLU A 75 24.00 7.49 4.46
C GLU A 75 24.18 6.84 3.09
N GLY A 76 25.39 6.90 2.56
CA GLY A 76 25.72 6.30 1.27
C GLY A 76 27.22 6.11 1.06
N THR A 77 27.57 5.64 -0.13
CA THR A 77 28.94 5.56 -0.63
C THR A 77 29.04 6.24 -1.99
N PRO A 78 30.25 6.57 -2.49
CA PRO A 78 30.42 7.09 -3.84
C PRO A 78 29.82 6.22 -4.95
N ALA A 79 29.61 4.92 -4.70
CA ALA A 79 28.97 4.02 -5.65
C ALA A 79 27.43 4.13 -5.64
N THR A 80 26.84 4.38 -4.47
CA THR A 80 25.38 4.31 -4.26
C THR A 80 24.71 5.68 -4.17
N CYS A 81 25.48 6.75 -4.03
CA CYS A 81 25.00 8.09 -3.78
C CYS A 81 25.78 9.11 -4.62
N CYS A 82 25.07 9.85 -5.47
CA CYS A 82 25.57 11.06 -6.11
C CYS A 82 24.76 12.29 -5.67
N GLU A 83 25.07 13.45 -6.23
CA GLU A 83 24.40 14.71 -5.92
C GLU A 83 22.89 14.67 -6.22
N ILE A 84 22.44 13.82 -7.15
CA ILE A 84 21.01 13.63 -7.43
C ILE A 84 20.29 12.94 -6.26
N GLU A 85 20.89 11.89 -5.67
CA GLU A 85 20.34 11.27 -4.45
C GLU A 85 20.33 12.23 -3.27
N LEU A 86 21.31 13.13 -3.21
CA LEU A 86 21.41 14.11 -2.15
C LEU A 86 20.48 15.31 -2.34
N ASP A 87 19.77 15.41 -3.48
CA ASP A 87 18.97 16.57 -3.87
C ASP A 87 19.82 17.85 -4.05
N GLU A 88 21.04 17.70 -4.55
CA GLU A 88 22.00 18.77 -4.86
C GLU A 88 22.21 18.96 -6.37
N GLU A 89 21.70 18.05 -7.20
CA GLU A 89 21.73 18.13 -8.67
C GLU A 89 20.35 17.76 -9.25
N PRO A 90 19.87 18.43 -10.33
CA PRO A 90 18.68 18.00 -11.04
C PRO A 90 18.76 16.54 -11.53
N PRO A 91 17.64 15.81 -11.56
CA PRO A 91 17.63 14.43 -12.03
C PRO A 91 18.09 14.32 -13.48
N ALA A 92 18.81 13.24 -13.79
CA ALA A 92 19.11 12.85 -15.16
C ALA A 92 17.83 12.38 -15.87
N PRO A 93 17.85 12.23 -17.21
CA PRO A 93 16.75 11.60 -17.93
C PRO A 93 16.42 10.19 -17.38
N MET A 94 15.15 9.81 -17.48
CA MET A 94 14.65 8.52 -17.01
C MET A 94 15.45 7.36 -17.61
N ASN A 95 15.74 6.36 -16.79
CA ASN A 95 16.42 5.13 -17.20
C ASN A 95 15.61 4.39 -18.27
N ALA A 96 16.12 4.37 -19.49
CA ALA A 96 15.47 3.77 -20.65
C ALA A 96 15.26 2.25 -20.51
N ALA A 97 16.16 1.55 -19.81
CA ALA A 97 16.02 0.12 -19.57
C ALA A 97 14.87 -0.18 -18.61
N ALA A 98 14.71 0.63 -17.56
CA ALA A 98 13.56 0.52 -16.65
C ALA A 98 12.24 0.78 -17.40
N LEU A 99 12.19 1.85 -18.20
CA LEU A 99 11.01 2.18 -19.00
C LEU A 99 10.67 1.06 -19.99
N GLN A 100 11.67 0.48 -20.67
CA GLN A 100 11.46 -0.62 -21.61
C GLN A 100 10.83 -1.85 -20.94
N VAL A 101 11.24 -2.18 -19.72
CA VAL A 101 10.65 -3.28 -18.94
C VAL A 101 9.18 -3.00 -18.63
N VAL A 102 8.84 -1.77 -18.22
CA VAL A 102 7.46 -1.40 -17.93
C VAL A 102 6.60 -1.41 -19.20
N LEU A 103 7.12 -0.94 -20.33
CA LEU A 103 6.43 -1.02 -21.63
C LEU A 103 6.20 -2.47 -22.08
N GLN A 104 7.17 -3.36 -21.85
CA GLN A 104 7.01 -4.79 -22.10
C GLN A 104 5.89 -5.38 -21.23
N VAL A 105 5.87 -5.07 -19.94
CA VAL A 105 4.81 -5.51 -19.03
C VAL A 105 3.44 -4.98 -19.47
N ALA A 106 3.36 -3.70 -19.85
CA ALA A 106 2.14 -3.09 -20.37
C ALA A 106 1.62 -3.82 -21.62
N ALA A 107 2.51 -4.16 -22.56
CA ALA A 107 2.16 -4.92 -23.75
C ALA A 107 1.65 -6.34 -23.41
N MET A 108 2.30 -7.03 -22.46
CA MET A 108 1.86 -8.36 -22.00
C MET A 108 0.48 -8.34 -21.34
N LEU A 109 0.15 -7.23 -20.66
CA LEU A 109 -1.17 -6.98 -20.07
C LEU A 109 -2.18 -6.36 -21.05
N LYS A 110 -1.80 -6.19 -22.32
CA LYS A 110 -2.62 -5.51 -23.35
C LYS A 110 -3.10 -4.12 -22.91
N ALA A 111 -2.33 -3.44 -22.07
CA ALA A 111 -2.65 -2.11 -21.59
C ALA A 111 -2.37 -1.05 -22.65
N ARG A 112 -3.11 0.06 -22.61
CA ARG A 112 -2.88 1.21 -23.47
C ARG A 112 -1.79 2.08 -22.88
N VAL A 113 -0.64 2.11 -23.55
CA VAL A 113 0.48 3.01 -23.23
C VAL A 113 0.06 4.46 -23.50
N VAL A 114 0.49 5.39 -22.64
CA VAL A 114 0.24 6.83 -22.85
C VAL A 114 1.09 7.38 -23.99
N ASP A 115 0.60 8.40 -24.69
CA ASP A 115 1.32 9.00 -25.82
C ASP A 115 2.59 9.75 -25.36
N GLU A 116 2.53 10.35 -24.16
CA GLU A 116 3.63 11.07 -23.55
C GLU A 116 3.69 10.79 -22.04
N ILE A 117 4.90 10.58 -21.51
CA ILE A 117 5.12 10.22 -20.12
C ILE A 117 5.60 11.46 -19.36
N PHE A 118 4.79 11.90 -18.39
CA PHE A 118 5.11 12.99 -17.49
C PHE A 118 5.52 12.46 -16.12
N VAL A 119 6.70 12.88 -15.64
CA VAL A 119 7.16 12.58 -14.29
C VAL A 119 6.54 13.56 -13.31
N MET A 120 5.79 13.02 -12.35
CA MET A 120 5.11 13.76 -11.29
C MET A 120 5.90 13.66 -9.98
N ARG A 121 5.57 14.53 -9.02
CA ARG A 121 6.16 14.55 -7.69
C ARG A 121 5.07 14.25 -6.65
N LYS A 122 5.07 13.04 -6.12
CA LYS A 122 4.19 12.63 -5.02
C LYS A 122 4.85 13.02 -3.72
N THR A 123 4.24 13.94 -2.96
CA THR A 123 4.82 14.45 -1.71
C THR A 123 5.00 13.33 -0.69
N VAL A 124 6.20 13.25 -0.09
CA VAL A 124 6.58 12.25 0.92
C VAL A 124 7.32 12.98 2.05
N VAL A 125 6.69 13.04 3.22
CA VAL A 125 7.17 13.87 4.35
C VAL A 125 7.89 13.08 5.44
N ASP A 126 7.93 11.75 5.33
CA ASP A 126 8.52 10.88 6.35
C ASP A 126 10.05 10.85 6.34
N GLY A 127 10.69 11.55 5.39
CA GLY A 127 12.14 11.59 5.23
C GLY A 127 12.71 10.49 4.34
N SER A 128 11.90 9.55 3.84
CA SER A 128 12.38 8.44 3.03
C SER A 128 12.82 8.82 1.61
N ASN A 129 12.42 10.01 1.13
CA ASN A 129 12.94 10.67 -0.07
C ASN A 129 13.66 11.96 0.34
N THR A 130 14.91 12.13 -0.08
CA THR A 130 15.76 13.29 0.25
C THR A 130 15.19 14.62 -0.24
N SER A 131 14.48 14.59 -1.37
CA SER A 131 13.80 15.73 -1.98
C SER A 131 12.43 16.05 -1.36
N GLY A 132 11.94 15.22 -0.43
CA GLY A 132 10.58 15.34 0.13
C GLY A 132 9.45 14.94 -0.82
N PHE A 133 9.77 14.30 -1.94
CA PHE A 133 8.80 13.71 -2.86
C PHE A 133 9.38 12.48 -3.58
N GLN A 134 8.49 11.57 -3.97
CA GLN A 134 8.79 10.46 -4.85
C GLN A 134 8.50 10.86 -6.29
N ARG A 135 9.43 10.59 -7.22
CA ARG A 135 9.17 10.77 -8.65
C ARG A 135 8.41 9.55 -9.17
N THR A 136 7.23 9.78 -9.74
CA THR A 136 6.32 8.74 -10.26
C THR A 136 5.80 9.15 -11.63
N ALA A 137 5.71 8.21 -12.57
CA ALA A 137 5.19 8.45 -13.91
C ALA A 137 4.15 7.39 -14.29
N LEU A 138 3.00 7.83 -14.79
CA LEU A 138 2.01 6.92 -15.38
C LEU A 138 2.48 6.49 -16.76
N VAL A 139 2.57 5.18 -17.01
CA VAL A 139 3.07 4.62 -18.27
C VAL A 139 1.95 4.01 -19.11
N ALA A 140 1.02 3.30 -18.47
CA ALA A 140 -0.10 2.67 -19.18
C ALA A 140 -1.35 2.56 -18.31
N MET A 141 -2.50 2.44 -18.96
CA MET A 141 -3.80 2.25 -18.33
C MET A 141 -4.65 1.24 -19.12
N GLY A 142 -5.65 0.64 -18.45
CA GLY A 142 -6.67 -0.17 -19.13
C GLY A 142 -6.10 -1.46 -19.73
N GLY A 143 -5.45 -2.27 -18.91
CA GLY A 143 -5.00 -3.62 -19.27
C GLY A 143 -5.95 -4.70 -18.76
N VAL A 144 -5.64 -5.97 -19.09
CA VAL A 144 -6.39 -7.13 -18.63
C VAL A 144 -5.43 -8.27 -18.31
N LEU A 145 -5.64 -8.91 -17.15
CA LEU A 145 -5.00 -10.15 -16.75
C LEU A 145 -6.00 -11.30 -16.81
N GLU A 146 -5.69 -12.34 -17.58
CA GLU A 146 -6.53 -13.53 -17.69
C GLU A 146 -6.26 -14.51 -16.52
N THR A 147 -7.32 -14.89 -15.80
CA THR A 147 -7.26 -15.81 -14.66
C THR A 147 -8.21 -16.99 -14.82
N SER A 148 -8.10 -17.99 -13.93
CA SER A 148 -9.01 -19.14 -13.91
C SER A 148 -10.45 -18.76 -13.53
N GLU A 149 -10.64 -17.66 -12.79
CA GLU A 149 -11.94 -17.17 -12.35
C GLU A 149 -12.46 -15.97 -13.19
N GLY A 150 -11.76 -15.65 -14.27
CA GLY A 150 -12.12 -14.63 -15.26
C GLY A 150 -11.22 -13.39 -15.24
N ALA A 151 -11.29 -12.62 -16.31
CA ALA A 151 -10.45 -11.43 -16.52
C ALA A 151 -10.51 -10.43 -15.35
N VAL A 152 -9.33 -9.97 -14.93
CA VAL A 152 -9.14 -8.87 -13.97
C VAL A 152 -8.59 -7.67 -14.71
N ARG A 153 -9.27 -6.53 -14.65
CA ARG A 153 -8.80 -5.31 -15.30
C ARG A 153 -7.62 -4.69 -14.52
N ILE A 154 -6.72 -4.08 -15.27
CA ILE A 154 -5.58 -3.31 -14.76
C ILE A 154 -5.90 -1.84 -14.97
N ASP A 155 -6.06 -1.10 -13.87
CA ASP A 155 -6.42 0.32 -13.93
C ASP A 155 -5.22 1.17 -14.32
N SER A 156 -4.05 0.89 -13.72
CA SER A 156 -2.84 1.67 -13.95
C SER A 156 -1.56 0.85 -13.87
N ILE A 157 -0.56 1.29 -14.63
CA ILE A 157 0.83 0.82 -14.57
C ILE A 157 1.72 2.06 -14.49
N CYS A 158 2.43 2.21 -13.38
CA CYS A 158 3.32 3.33 -13.12
C CYS A 158 4.78 2.88 -13.02
N LEU A 159 5.69 3.79 -13.30
CA LEU A 159 7.12 3.66 -13.06
C LEU A 159 7.55 4.75 -12.07
N GLU A 160 8.13 4.35 -10.95
CA GLU A 160 8.50 5.26 -9.88
C GLU A 160 9.83 4.92 -9.21
N GLU A 161 10.32 5.85 -8.38
CA GLU A 161 11.47 5.65 -7.52
C GLU A 161 11.09 4.91 -6.24
N GLU A 162 11.85 3.89 -5.83
CA GLU A 162 11.76 3.34 -4.49
C GLU A 162 12.32 4.32 -3.45
N ALA A 163 11.78 4.26 -2.23
CA ALA A 163 12.22 5.05 -1.09
C ALA A 163 13.52 4.53 -0.45
N ALA A 164 14.23 5.40 0.28
CA ALA A 164 15.45 5.03 1.00
C ALA A 164 15.20 3.90 2.03
N ARG A 165 16.24 3.10 2.31
CA ARG A 165 16.18 2.01 3.30
C ARG A 165 16.28 2.58 4.70
N ILE A 166 15.36 2.24 5.59
CA ILE A 166 15.50 2.59 7.01
C ILE A 166 16.63 1.74 7.60
N ILE A 167 17.67 2.39 8.13
CA ILE A 167 18.76 1.75 8.88
C ILE A 167 18.41 1.72 10.37
N GLU A 168 17.94 2.84 10.90
CA GLU A 168 17.60 2.99 12.31
C GLU A 168 16.54 4.10 12.46
N GLN A 169 15.57 3.88 13.35
CA GLN A 169 14.52 4.86 13.63
C GLN A 169 14.48 5.15 15.13
N LYS A 170 14.95 6.36 15.51
CA LYS A 170 14.80 6.93 16.86
C LYS A 170 13.75 8.04 16.82
N SER A 171 13.36 8.52 18.00
CA SER A 171 12.31 9.54 18.14
C SER A 171 12.64 10.86 17.45
N ASP A 172 13.91 11.26 17.52
CA ASP A 172 14.48 12.53 17.08
C ASP A 172 15.24 12.42 15.76
N VAL A 173 15.88 11.28 15.51
CA VAL A 173 16.69 11.01 14.32
C VAL A 173 16.24 9.72 13.62
N VAL A 174 16.04 9.81 12.31
CA VAL A 174 15.87 8.62 11.46
C VAL A 174 17.05 8.54 10.50
N ARG A 175 17.68 7.36 10.44
CA ARG A 175 18.82 7.06 9.57
C ARG A 175 18.37 6.27 8.36
N TYR A 176 18.71 6.77 7.18
CA TYR A 176 18.34 6.21 5.89
C TYR A 176 19.57 5.85 5.06
N GLY A 177 19.58 4.64 4.50
CA GLY A 177 20.53 4.23 3.47
C GLY A 177 20.03 4.61 2.08
N LEU A 178 20.86 5.35 1.35
CA LEU A 178 20.58 5.84 0.01
C LEU A 178 20.83 4.80 -1.09
N ASP A 179 21.28 3.60 -0.74
CA ASP A 179 21.44 2.46 -1.66
C ASP A 179 20.13 2.11 -2.37
N ARG A 180 19.01 2.17 -1.64
CA ARG A 180 17.70 1.83 -2.19
C ARG A 180 17.00 3.00 -2.90
N LEU A 181 17.25 4.23 -2.45
CA LEU A 181 16.60 5.43 -3.00
C LEU A 181 16.82 5.52 -4.51
N GLY A 182 15.73 5.70 -5.26
CA GLY A 182 15.82 5.85 -6.72
C GLY A 182 15.91 4.52 -7.48
N THR A 183 15.89 3.36 -6.80
CA THR A 183 15.73 2.07 -7.49
C THR A 183 14.40 2.07 -8.26
N PRO A 184 14.35 1.72 -9.56
CA PRO A 184 13.13 1.73 -10.33
C PRO A 184 12.14 0.71 -9.80
N LEU A 185 10.89 1.12 -9.70
CA LEU A 185 9.79 0.35 -9.16
C LEU A 185 8.64 0.39 -10.15
N ILE A 186 8.19 -0.78 -10.61
CA ILE A 186 6.93 -0.88 -11.35
C ILE A 186 5.80 -1.03 -10.34
N GLU A 187 4.79 -0.16 -10.45
CA GLU A 187 3.53 -0.25 -9.71
C GLU A 187 2.44 -0.73 -10.67
N ILE A 188 1.67 -1.74 -10.27
CA ILE A 188 0.50 -2.21 -11.01
C ILE A 188 -0.71 -2.22 -10.08
N GLY A 189 -1.72 -1.41 -10.41
CA GLY A 189 -3.00 -1.37 -9.69
C GLY A 189 -4.09 -2.09 -10.47
N THR A 190 -4.77 -3.04 -9.82
CA THR A 190 -5.92 -3.75 -10.42
C THR A 190 -7.25 -3.05 -10.10
N ALA A 191 -8.20 -3.18 -11.02
CA ALA A 191 -9.60 -2.92 -10.72
C ALA A 191 -10.11 -3.88 -9.61
N PRO A 192 -11.23 -3.55 -8.93
CA PRO A 192 -11.81 -4.40 -7.89
C PRO A 192 -12.59 -5.62 -8.46
N ASP A 193 -12.00 -6.32 -9.43
CA ASP A 193 -12.62 -7.44 -10.17
C ASP A 193 -12.31 -8.81 -9.53
N ILE A 194 -11.52 -8.85 -8.45
CA ILE A 194 -11.12 -10.09 -7.78
C ILE A 194 -12.32 -10.63 -6.98
N LYS A 195 -12.64 -11.90 -7.22
CA LYS A 195 -13.90 -12.55 -6.81
C LYS A 195 -13.80 -13.39 -5.53
N SER A 196 -12.62 -13.92 -5.24
CA SER A 196 -12.38 -14.81 -4.11
C SER A 196 -10.98 -14.57 -3.51
N PRO A 197 -10.75 -14.95 -2.24
CA PRO A 197 -9.42 -14.91 -1.64
C PRO A 197 -8.37 -15.72 -2.43
N GLU A 198 -8.75 -16.87 -2.97
CA GLU A 198 -7.89 -17.73 -3.79
C GLU A 198 -7.58 -17.09 -5.15
N HIS A 199 -8.56 -16.42 -5.77
CA HIS A 199 -8.38 -15.65 -6.99
C HIS A 199 -7.38 -14.50 -6.76
N ALA A 200 -7.41 -13.83 -5.60
CA ALA A 200 -6.44 -12.79 -5.27
C ALA A 200 -5.01 -13.34 -5.28
N ARG A 201 -4.79 -14.52 -4.71
CA ARG A 201 -3.50 -15.20 -4.76
C ARG A 201 -3.08 -15.52 -6.19
N GLU A 202 -3.98 -16.05 -7.02
CA GLU A 202 -3.69 -16.35 -8.43
C GLU A 202 -3.29 -15.07 -9.20
N VAL A 203 -4.02 -13.97 -9.02
CA VAL A 203 -3.73 -12.68 -9.64
C VAL A 203 -2.34 -12.18 -9.24
N ALA A 204 -2.05 -12.18 -7.93
CA ALA A 204 -0.76 -11.76 -7.42
C ALA A 204 0.39 -12.64 -7.95
N GLU A 205 0.19 -13.96 -7.99
CA GLU A 205 1.17 -14.91 -8.53
C GLU A 205 1.44 -14.67 -10.01
N LYS A 206 0.38 -14.49 -10.82
CA LYS A 206 0.46 -14.24 -12.26
C LYS A 206 1.13 -12.91 -12.59
N LEU A 207 0.76 -11.82 -11.89
CA LEU A 207 1.42 -10.53 -12.06
C LEU A 207 2.90 -10.61 -11.70
N GLY A 208 3.23 -11.25 -10.57
CA GLY A 208 4.61 -11.49 -10.18
C GLY A 208 5.37 -12.31 -11.23
N LEU A 209 4.76 -13.36 -11.81
CA LEU A 209 5.38 -14.18 -12.84
C LEU A 209 5.60 -13.39 -14.14
N LEU A 210 4.64 -12.55 -14.52
CA LEU A 210 4.71 -11.70 -15.70
C LEU A 210 5.89 -10.74 -15.57
N ILE A 211 6.02 -10.02 -14.45
CA ILE A 211 7.15 -9.12 -14.22
C ILE A 211 8.47 -9.91 -14.18
N ARG A 212 8.51 -11.08 -13.53
CA ARG A 212 9.70 -11.95 -13.52
C ARG A 212 10.12 -12.44 -14.90
N SER A 213 9.16 -12.65 -15.80
CA SER A 213 9.43 -13.12 -17.17
C SER A 213 10.19 -12.10 -18.02
N THR A 214 10.21 -10.82 -17.62
CA THR A 214 11.05 -9.78 -18.24
C THR A 214 12.55 -10.03 -18.04
N GLY A 215 12.93 -10.89 -17.08
CA GLY A 215 14.31 -11.12 -16.69
C GLY A 215 14.96 -9.95 -15.93
N LYS A 216 14.18 -8.91 -15.62
CA LYS A 216 14.65 -7.68 -14.97
C LYS A 216 13.98 -7.39 -13.63
N ALA A 217 13.19 -8.32 -13.10
CA ALA A 217 12.70 -8.21 -11.74
C ALA A 217 13.83 -8.47 -10.74
N LYS A 218 14.08 -7.52 -9.82
CA LYS A 218 15.03 -7.72 -8.71
C LYS A 218 14.50 -8.84 -7.81
N ARG A 219 15.41 -9.64 -7.25
CA ARG A 219 15.10 -10.79 -6.40
C ARG A 219 15.59 -10.56 -4.98
N GLY A 220 15.01 -11.29 -4.03
CA GLY A 220 15.37 -11.21 -2.61
C GLY A 220 14.27 -10.55 -1.77
N ILE A 221 14.49 -10.56 -0.46
CA ILE A 221 13.53 -10.05 0.52
C ILE A 221 13.32 -8.54 0.31
N GLY A 222 12.06 -8.10 0.29
CA GLY A 222 11.71 -6.68 0.14
C GLY A 222 11.83 -6.13 -1.29
N SER A 223 12.07 -6.97 -2.29
CA SER A 223 12.06 -6.57 -3.71
C SER A 223 10.66 -6.44 -4.31
N ILE A 224 9.65 -7.01 -3.64
CA ILE A 224 8.25 -6.94 -4.00
C ILE A 224 7.42 -6.50 -2.79
N ARG A 225 6.40 -5.67 -3.01
CA ARG A 225 5.35 -5.34 -2.05
C ARG A 225 4.00 -5.55 -2.69
N GLN A 226 3.04 -6.00 -1.89
CA GLN A 226 1.69 -6.31 -2.33
C GLN A 226 0.74 -5.78 -1.28
N ASP A 227 -0.11 -4.85 -1.69
CA ASP A 227 -1.14 -4.25 -0.85
C ASP A 227 -2.51 -4.74 -1.33
N VAL A 228 -3.33 -5.21 -0.39
CA VAL A 228 -4.62 -5.85 -0.69
C VAL A 228 -5.76 -4.94 -0.25
N ASN A 229 -6.62 -4.56 -1.18
CA ASN A 229 -7.78 -3.73 -0.92
C ASN A 229 -9.03 -4.60 -0.79
N VAL A 230 -9.68 -4.60 0.37
CA VAL A 230 -10.80 -5.49 0.69
C VAL A 230 -12.02 -4.69 1.16
N SER A 231 -13.20 -5.07 0.66
CA SER A 231 -14.48 -4.61 1.18
C SER A 231 -15.58 -5.66 0.97
N ILE A 232 -16.57 -5.65 1.86
CA ILE A 232 -17.80 -6.45 1.76
C ILE A 232 -19.04 -5.54 1.74
N PRO A 233 -20.25 -6.05 1.44
CA PRO A 233 -21.48 -5.26 1.57
C PRO A 233 -21.65 -4.81 3.02
N ASP A 234 -22.13 -3.58 3.23
CA ASP A 234 -22.21 -2.92 4.54
C ASP A 234 -20.85 -2.70 5.25
N GLY A 235 -19.74 -2.94 4.55
CA GLY A 235 -18.38 -2.70 5.02
C GLY A 235 -17.79 -1.39 4.49
N LYS A 236 -16.53 -1.14 4.84
CA LYS A 236 -15.71 -0.06 4.26
C LYS A 236 -14.50 -0.66 3.55
N ARG A 237 -13.97 0.04 2.55
CA ARG A 237 -12.68 -0.33 1.93
C ARG A 237 -11.58 -0.24 2.97
N VAL A 238 -10.86 -1.34 3.16
CA VAL A 238 -9.69 -1.46 4.01
C VAL A 238 -8.52 -1.92 3.16
N GLU A 239 -7.38 -1.28 3.35
CA GLU A 239 -6.12 -1.63 2.69
C GLU A 239 -5.23 -2.38 3.68
N ILE A 240 -4.88 -3.62 3.35
CA ILE A 240 -3.94 -4.45 4.08
C ILE A 240 -2.59 -4.29 3.40
N LYS A 241 -1.68 -3.52 4.02
CA LYS A 241 -0.35 -3.27 3.46
C LYS A 241 0.62 -4.39 3.76
N GLY A 242 1.52 -4.67 2.81
CA GLY A 242 2.67 -5.55 3.03
C GLY A 242 2.34 -7.04 3.12
N ALA A 243 1.44 -7.54 2.28
CA ALA A 243 1.18 -8.98 2.12
C ALA A 243 2.35 -9.67 1.38
N GLN A 244 3.48 -9.85 2.06
CA GLN A 244 4.73 -10.35 1.48
C GLN A 244 4.61 -11.78 0.94
N GLU A 245 3.92 -12.66 1.68
CA GLU A 245 3.75 -14.06 1.31
C GLU A 245 2.47 -14.28 0.50
N LEU A 246 2.61 -14.76 -0.74
CA LEU A 246 1.46 -15.11 -1.60
C LEU A 246 0.47 -16.06 -0.92
N LYS A 247 0.97 -17.01 -0.11
CA LYS A 247 0.14 -17.99 0.60
C LYS A 247 -0.69 -17.36 1.72
N ALA A 248 -0.29 -16.21 2.24
CA ALA A 248 -1.01 -15.51 3.31
C ALA A 248 -2.18 -14.66 2.78
N ILE A 249 -2.16 -14.26 1.50
CA ILE A 249 -3.18 -13.40 0.89
C ILE A 249 -4.61 -13.93 1.12
N PRO A 250 -4.93 -15.22 0.86
CA PRO A 250 -6.29 -15.71 1.07
C PRO A 250 -6.75 -15.61 2.53
N THR A 251 -5.86 -15.92 3.47
CA THR A 251 -6.15 -15.85 4.91
C THR A 251 -6.36 -14.40 5.36
N LEU A 252 -5.53 -13.46 4.90
CA LEU A 252 -5.67 -12.04 5.21
C LEU A 252 -7.01 -11.48 4.74
N ILE A 253 -7.41 -11.80 3.50
CA ILE A 253 -8.70 -11.38 2.94
C ILE A 253 -9.85 -11.99 3.73
N THR A 254 -9.80 -13.30 4.01
CA THR A 254 -10.86 -14.01 4.75
C THR A 254 -11.05 -13.44 6.14
N ASN A 255 -9.95 -13.18 6.86
CA ASN A 255 -9.98 -12.58 8.19
C ASN A 255 -10.57 -11.16 8.15
N GLU A 256 -10.21 -10.36 7.15
CA GLU A 256 -10.74 -9.01 7.01
C GLU A 256 -12.24 -9.01 6.66
N MET A 257 -12.67 -9.92 5.79
CA MET A 257 -14.10 -10.12 5.50
C MET A 257 -14.87 -10.49 6.78
N ALA A 258 -14.35 -11.44 7.57
CA ALA A 258 -14.96 -11.84 8.84
C ALA A 258 -15.03 -10.67 9.82
N ARG A 259 -13.94 -9.91 9.96
CA ARG A 259 -13.85 -8.73 10.83
C ARG A 259 -14.89 -7.67 10.44
N GLN A 260 -15.00 -7.33 9.15
CA GLN A 260 -16.00 -6.37 8.68
C GLN A 260 -17.43 -6.87 8.93
N HIS A 261 -17.68 -8.16 8.70
CA HIS A 261 -19.00 -8.75 8.93
C HIS A 261 -19.40 -8.70 10.41
N SER A 262 -18.50 -9.10 11.32
CA SER A 262 -18.73 -9.03 12.76
C SER A 262 -19.00 -7.59 13.23
N LEU A 263 -18.23 -6.62 12.74
CA LEU A 263 -18.46 -5.20 13.06
C LEU A 263 -19.79 -4.68 12.52
N SER A 264 -20.23 -5.13 11.35
CA SER A 264 -21.55 -4.79 10.80
C SER A 264 -22.68 -5.28 11.71
N ILE A 265 -22.58 -6.50 12.24
CA ILE A 265 -23.55 -7.05 13.19
C ILE A 265 -23.57 -6.22 14.49
N ILE A 266 -22.40 -5.91 15.04
CA ILE A 266 -22.28 -5.09 16.27
C ILE A 266 -22.88 -3.71 16.05
N ALA A 267 -22.57 -3.06 14.93
CA ALA A 267 -23.12 -1.75 14.59
C ALA A 267 -24.65 -1.79 14.47
N LYS A 268 -25.21 -2.80 13.82
CA LYS A 268 -26.67 -3.00 13.71
C LYS A 268 -27.32 -3.20 15.09
N GLU A 269 -26.67 -3.91 15.99
CA GLU A 269 -27.17 -4.14 17.36
C GLU A 269 -27.10 -2.87 18.22
N LEU A 270 -25.99 -2.13 18.16
CA LEU A 270 -25.87 -0.85 18.85
C LEU A 270 -26.90 0.17 18.32
N ALA A 271 -27.23 0.12 17.03
CA ALA A 271 -28.24 0.99 16.42
C ALA A 271 -29.62 0.70 17.00
N LYS A 272 -29.99 -0.58 17.10
CA LYS A 272 -31.25 -1.01 17.71
C LYS A 272 -31.38 -0.57 19.17
N ARG A 273 -30.26 -0.53 19.90
CA ARG A 273 -30.21 -0.09 21.31
C ARG A 273 -30.19 1.42 21.48
N GLY A 274 -30.12 2.20 20.40
CA GLY A 274 -29.91 3.65 20.46
C GLY A 274 -28.56 4.03 21.09
N ALA A 275 -27.61 3.10 21.12
CA ALA A 275 -26.29 3.25 21.76
C ALA A 275 -25.19 3.67 20.76
N LEU A 276 -25.55 3.88 19.49
CA LEU A 276 -24.68 4.55 18.53
C LEU A 276 -24.71 6.05 18.83
N GLY A 277 -23.79 6.50 19.69
CA GLY A 277 -23.52 7.92 19.95
C GLY A 277 -22.87 8.67 18.78
N VAL A 278 -22.94 8.10 17.57
CA VAL A 278 -22.39 8.63 16.32
C VAL A 278 -23.25 8.08 15.18
N ASP A 279 -23.68 8.96 14.26
CA ASP A 279 -24.37 8.58 13.03
C ASP A 279 -23.54 7.50 12.29
N ALA A 280 -24.02 6.27 12.28
CA ALA A 280 -23.35 5.14 11.59
C ALA A 280 -23.46 5.24 10.05
N THR A 281 -24.05 6.31 9.54
CA THR A 281 -24.35 6.54 8.13
C THR A 281 -23.79 7.89 7.70
N GLY A 282 -22.47 8.04 7.61
CA GLY A 282 -21.91 9.25 7.01
C GLY A 282 -20.49 9.57 7.44
N VAL A 283 -19.52 8.91 6.80
CA VAL A 283 -18.25 9.61 6.52
C VAL A 283 -18.10 9.62 5.00
N ASN A 284 -19.02 10.34 4.35
CA ASN A 284 -18.67 11.01 3.11
C ASN A 284 -17.74 12.15 3.53
N GLY A 285 -16.58 12.26 2.90
CA GLY A 285 -15.51 13.17 3.29
C GLY A 285 -15.86 14.63 3.07
N GLU A 286 -16.69 15.21 3.94
CA GLU A 286 -16.77 16.66 4.13
C GLU A 286 -16.57 16.99 5.62
N GLU A 287 -15.67 17.95 5.84
CA GLU A 287 -15.20 18.45 7.12
C GLU A 287 -16.37 18.72 8.10
N GLN A 288 -16.39 17.99 9.23
CA GLN A 288 -17.26 18.37 10.33
C GLN A 288 -16.73 19.65 10.97
N ARG A 289 -17.46 20.75 10.75
CA ARG A 289 -17.37 21.96 11.55
C ARG A 289 -17.78 21.65 12.98
N ASP A 290 -16.94 22.10 13.89
CA ASP A 290 -17.06 22.02 15.33
C ASP A 290 -18.39 22.66 15.80
N THR A 291 -19.35 21.85 16.24
CA THR A 291 -20.52 22.34 16.98
C THR A 291 -20.61 21.62 18.30
N LYS A 292 -20.19 22.33 19.37
CA LYS A 292 -20.55 22.05 20.76
C LYS A 292 -22.05 21.82 20.87
N LYS A 293 -22.48 20.68 21.42
CA LYS A 293 -23.74 20.56 22.16
C LYS A 293 -23.82 19.30 23.04
N ASP A 294 -23.87 19.58 24.33
CA ASP A 294 -24.59 18.91 25.42
C ASP A 294 -24.51 17.38 25.56
N GLU A 295 -23.65 16.98 26.49
CA GLU A 295 -23.61 15.66 27.10
C GLU A 295 -24.97 15.32 27.76
N LYS A 296 -25.70 14.34 27.22
CA LYS A 296 -26.64 13.53 28.00
C LYS A 296 -25.99 12.19 28.32
N LYS A 297 -25.53 12.05 29.57
CA LYS A 297 -25.18 10.76 30.18
C LYS A 297 -26.43 9.88 30.22
N ALA A 298 -26.56 8.96 29.28
CA ALA A 298 -27.41 7.78 29.43
C ALA A 298 -26.53 6.66 29.97
N GLY A 299 -26.67 6.35 31.26
CA GLY A 299 -26.00 5.20 31.87
C GLY A 299 -26.53 3.91 31.26
N MET A 300 -25.63 3.01 30.87
CA MET A 300 -25.99 1.66 30.42
C MET A 300 -25.53 0.67 31.48
N GLN A 301 -26.45 0.27 32.36
CA GLN A 301 -26.40 -1.01 33.05
C GLN A 301 -27.02 -2.05 32.11
N GLY A 302 -26.17 -2.84 31.47
CA GLY A 302 -26.58 -3.97 30.64
C GLY A 302 -25.34 -4.73 30.18
N GLU A 303 -25.28 -6.03 30.47
CA GLU A 303 -24.21 -6.91 30.01
C GLU A 303 -24.13 -6.86 28.46
N LEU A 304 -22.91 -6.75 27.95
CA LEU A 304 -22.61 -6.87 26.52
C LEU A 304 -23.17 -8.23 26.04
N PRO A 305 -23.86 -8.28 24.88
CA PRO A 305 -24.37 -9.55 24.37
C PRO A 305 -23.19 -10.50 24.20
N THR A 306 -23.31 -11.68 24.81
CA THR A 306 -22.31 -12.74 24.77
C THR A 306 -22.01 -13.08 23.32
N LEU A 307 -20.70 -13.06 22.99
CA LEU A 307 -20.14 -13.41 21.70
C LEU A 307 -20.82 -14.68 21.16
N MET A 308 -21.35 -14.61 19.94
CA MET A 308 -21.76 -15.82 19.23
C MET A 308 -20.49 -16.66 19.00
N GLU A 309 -20.50 -17.90 19.47
CA GLU A 309 -19.36 -18.80 19.39
C GLU A 309 -19.13 -19.23 17.94
N VAL A 310 -18.33 -18.43 17.21
CA VAL A 310 -17.93 -18.71 15.82
C VAL A 310 -16.82 -19.75 15.73
N THR A 311 -16.39 -20.36 16.85
CA THR A 311 -15.36 -21.41 16.92
C THR A 311 -15.63 -22.56 15.93
N SER A 312 -16.90 -22.88 15.67
CA SER A 312 -17.30 -23.90 14.69
C SER A 312 -16.97 -23.53 13.24
N CYS A 313 -16.89 -22.24 12.89
CA CYS A 313 -16.36 -21.76 11.62
C CYS A 313 -14.82 -21.92 11.52
N PHE A 314 -14.14 -22.17 12.64
CA PHE A 314 -12.69 -22.28 12.75
C PHE A 314 -12.20 -23.68 13.13
N ALA A 315 -13.11 -24.63 13.38
CA ALA A 315 -12.79 -25.99 13.86
C ALA A 315 -11.90 -26.82 12.91
N GLY A 316 -11.70 -26.37 11.68
CA GLY A 316 -10.80 -26.99 10.70
C GLY A 316 -9.50 -26.23 10.40
N THR A 317 -9.25 -25.10 11.06
CA THR A 317 -8.07 -24.27 10.76
C THR A 317 -6.95 -24.60 11.74
N GLU A 318 -5.99 -25.43 11.31
CA GLU A 318 -4.77 -25.66 12.10
C GLU A 318 -3.93 -24.38 12.12
N CYS A 319 -4.05 -23.61 13.20
CA CYS A 319 -3.19 -22.47 13.48
C CYS A 319 -1.83 -22.97 14.00
N LYS A 320 -0.87 -23.24 13.10
CA LYS A 320 0.52 -23.50 13.50
C LYS A 320 1.21 -22.18 13.78
N VAL A 321 1.55 -21.95 15.05
CA VAL A 321 2.45 -20.87 15.46
C VAL A 321 3.83 -21.15 14.84
N ILE A 322 4.25 -20.32 13.89
CA ILE A 322 5.61 -20.37 13.36
C ILE A 322 6.49 -19.63 14.38
N HIS A 323 7.26 -20.39 15.16
CA HIS A 323 8.35 -19.83 15.94
C HIS A 323 9.53 -19.59 15.01
N ALA A 324 9.98 -18.33 14.95
CA ALA A 324 11.21 -17.97 14.26
C ALA A 324 12.41 -18.59 15.01
N SER A 325 13.16 -19.44 14.31
CA SER A 325 14.52 -19.86 14.66
C SER A 325 15.53 -19.07 13.84
#